data_AF-A0A0C3S5I9-F1
#
_entry.id   AF-A0A0C3S5I9-F1
#
_cell.length_a   1.000
_cell.length_b   1.000
_cell.length_c   1.000
_cell.angle_alpha   90.00
_cell.angle_beta   90.00
_cell.angle_gamma   90.00
#
_symmetry.space_group_name_H-M   'P 1'
#
loop_
_entity.id
_entity.type
_entity.pdbx_description
1 polymer ?
#
loop_
_entity_poly.entity_id
_entity_poly.type
_entity_poly.pdbx_seq_one_letter_code
_entity_poly.pdbx_strand_id
1 'polypeptide(L)'
;MNSVSYKRASPTPSRRSLSASPTPSDVPTAVSTLLGLTKQLQDVLRLWSTHEASEQQVSDAFVLVGMQFNATVTAFTRHHIDMSDLLSIPDDLRVVLEKCLGEEPSPRVLSHYTPKVRTVLYRLLQGLQRKQAPYWKAVEGSRWVVPAVDEYARYR
;
A
#
# COMPACT_ATOMS: atom_id res chain seq x y z
N MET A 1 9.74 -49.38 43.41
CA MET A 1 10.91 -48.92 42.64
C MET A 1 10.52 -47.64 41.91
N ASN A 2 11.26 -46.57 42.19
CA ASN A 2 11.05 -45.20 41.73
C ASN A 2 11.50 -44.98 40.27
N SER A 3 10.93 -43.91 39.66
CA SER A 3 11.53 -43.00 38.65
C SER A 3 11.86 -43.58 37.26
N VAL A 4 11.79 -42.88 36.13
CA VAL A 4 12.01 -41.45 35.81
C VAL A 4 11.22 -41.07 34.54
N SER A 5 10.77 -39.81 34.48
CA SER A 5 10.30 -39.10 33.27
C SER A 5 11.41 -38.71 32.30
N TYR A 6 11.15 -38.67 31.00
CA TYR A 6 11.66 -37.56 30.16
C TYR A 6 10.64 -37.15 29.08
N LYS A 7 10.43 -35.83 28.99
CA LYS A 7 9.73 -35.12 27.92
C LYS A 7 10.71 -34.77 26.78
N ARG A 8 10.22 -34.67 25.53
CA ARG A 8 10.77 -33.80 24.46
C ARG A 8 9.65 -33.56 23.43
N ALA A 9 9.00 -32.40 23.33
CA ALA A 9 9.41 -31.14 22.66
C ALA A 9 9.94 -31.37 21.24
N SER A 10 9.56 -30.71 20.15
CA SER A 10 8.56 -29.69 19.76
C SER A 10 8.54 -29.69 18.20
N PRO A 11 7.51 -29.14 17.53
CA PRO A 11 7.31 -29.26 16.08
C PRO A 11 8.28 -28.38 15.27
N THR A 12 8.82 -28.90 14.17
CA THR A 12 9.54 -28.14 13.14
C THR A 12 8.55 -27.45 12.19
N PRO A 13 8.57 -26.12 12.05
CA PRO A 13 7.84 -25.44 10.99
C PRO A 13 8.71 -25.39 9.72
N SER A 14 8.41 -26.24 8.74
CA SER A 14 8.97 -26.09 7.40
C SER A 14 8.34 -24.90 6.70
N ARG A 15 9.09 -23.79 6.71
CA ARG A 15 9.23 -22.78 5.66
C ARG A 15 8.06 -22.68 4.68
N ARG A 16 7.17 -21.71 4.92
CA ARG A 16 6.35 -21.11 3.86
C ARG A 16 7.29 -20.37 2.91
N SER A 17 7.40 -20.89 1.69
CA SER A 17 8.00 -20.23 0.54
C SER A 17 7.23 -18.95 0.25
N LEU A 18 7.77 -17.81 0.68
CA LEU A 18 7.28 -16.48 0.29
C LEU A 18 7.84 -16.14 -1.09
N SER A 19 7.35 -16.81 -2.11
CA SER A 19 7.49 -16.38 -3.50
C SER A 19 6.08 -16.14 -4.05
N ALA A 20 5.36 -15.21 -3.41
CA ALA A 20 4.17 -14.63 -4.01
C ALA A 20 4.67 -13.62 -5.04
N SER A 21 4.84 -14.05 -6.28
CA SER A 21 4.77 -13.13 -7.42
C SER A 21 3.48 -12.31 -7.24
N PRO A 22 3.54 -10.97 -7.21
CA PRO A 22 2.36 -10.18 -6.96
C PRO A 22 1.38 -10.46 -8.10
N THR A 23 0.29 -11.15 -7.78
CA THR A 23 -0.83 -11.23 -8.69
C THR A 23 -1.24 -9.79 -9.00
N PRO A 24 -1.58 -9.47 -10.27
CA PRO A 24 -2.07 -8.16 -10.62
C PRO A 24 -3.25 -7.82 -9.71
N SER A 25 -3.01 -7.00 -8.70
CA SER A 25 -4.03 -6.61 -7.73
C SER A 25 -4.99 -5.68 -8.44
N ASP A 26 -6.29 -5.97 -8.35
CA ASP A 26 -7.32 -5.06 -8.83
C ASP A 26 -7.20 -3.71 -8.11
N VAL A 27 -7.62 -2.63 -8.76
CA VAL A 27 -7.45 -1.25 -8.25
C VAL A 27 -7.93 -1.10 -6.80
N PRO A 28 -9.09 -1.63 -6.38
CA PRO A 28 -9.56 -1.52 -4.99
C PRO A 28 -8.62 -2.19 -3.98
N THR A 29 -8.10 -3.37 -4.33
CA THR A 29 -7.15 -4.11 -3.49
C THR A 29 -5.83 -3.36 -3.39
N ALA A 30 -5.30 -2.88 -4.52
CA ALA A 30 -4.05 -2.13 -4.55
C ALA A 30 -4.11 -0.86 -3.69
N VAL A 31 -5.24 -0.12 -3.78
CA VAL A 31 -5.50 1.06 -2.94
C VAL A 31 -5.61 0.68 -1.47
N SER A 32 -6.39 -0.36 -1.13
CA SER A 32 -6.55 -0.80 0.26
C SER A 32 -5.20 -1.16 0.91
N THR A 33 -4.35 -1.91 0.19
CA THR A 33 -3.00 -2.26 0.67
C THR A 33 -2.12 -1.02 0.83
N LEU A 34 -2.17 -0.06 -0.11
CA LEU A 34 -1.41 1.18 -0.01
C LEU A 34 -1.79 1.99 1.24
N LEU A 35 -3.08 2.09 1.54
CA LEU A 35 -3.58 2.76 2.75
C LEU A 35 -3.12 2.04 4.03
N GLY A 36 -3.14 0.72 4.02
CA GLY A 36 -2.64 -0.10 5.13
C GLY A 36 -1.15 0.13 5.41
N LEU A 37 -0.31 0.07 4.38
CA LEU A 37 1.13 0.32 4.49
C LEU A 37 1.45 1.77 4.90
N THR A 38 0.67 2.73 4.40
CA THR A 38 0.79 4.14 4.79
C THR A 38 0.48 4.34 6.28
N LYS A 39 -0.52 3.62 6.81
CA LYS A 39 -0.81 3.61 8.25
C LYS A 39 0.33 2.96 9.04
N GLN A 40 0.81 1.80 8.58
CA GLN A 40 1.94 1.12 9.20
C GLN A 40 3.19 2.01 9.27
N LEU A 41 3.49 2.78 8.23
CA LEU A 41 4.60 3.74 8.24
C LEU A 41 4.43 4.81 9.33
N GLN A 42 3.21 5.35 9.52
CA GLN A 42 2.94 6.28 10.62
C GLN A 42 3.07 5.61 11.99
N ASP A 43 2.67 4.35 12.11
CA ASP A 43 2.79 3.57 13.34
C ASP A 43 4.27 3.33 13.69
N VAL A 44 5.08 2.93 12.72
CA VAL A 44 6.51 2.67 12.93
C VAL A 44 7.30 3.96 13.21
N LEU A 45 6.90 5.10 12.63
CA LEU A 45 7.45 6.42 12.99
C LEU A 45 7.17 6.80 14.46
N ARG A 46 5.97 6.47 14.96
CA ARG A 46 5.63 6.68 16.38
C ARG A 46 6.50 5.84 17.29
N LEU A 47 6.70 4.57 16.96
CA LEU A 47 7.62 3.68 17.70
C LEU A 47 9.07 4.17 17.61
N TRP A 48 9.51 4.63 16.44
CA TRP A 48 10.85 5.20 16.27
C TRP A 48 11.06 6.40 17.19
N SER A 49 10.06 7.27 17.34
CA SER A 49 10.14 8.44 18.21
C SER A 49 10.29 8.12 19.71
N THR A 50 9.96 6.90 20.13
CA THR A 50 10.14 6.40 21.50
C THR A 50 11.30 5.41 21.63
N HIS A 51 12.16 5.30 20.59
CA HIS A 51 13.25 4.33 20.48
C HIS A 51 12.81 2.86 20.48
N GLU A 52 11.53 2.58 20.21
CA GLU A 52 10.98 1.22 20.10
C GLU A 52 11.11 0.64 18.68
N ALA A 53 11.45 1.47 17.69
CA ALA A 53 11.79 1.03 16.34
C ALA A 53 13.06 1.72 15.83
N SER A 54 13.81 1.03 14.99
CA SER A 54 15.02 1.56 14.36
C SER A 54 14.69 2.37 13.09
N GLU A 55 15.63 3.22 12.69
CA GLU A 55 15.59 3.92 11.40
C GLU A 55 15.43 2.96 10.22
N GLN A 56 16.07 1.78 10.28
CA GLN A 56 15.95 0.74 9.26
C GLN A 56 14.50 0.24 9.13
N GLN A 57 13.79 0.04 10.24
CA GLN A 57 12.39 -0.40 10.20
C GLN A 57 11.47 0.66 9.57
N VAL A 58 11.75 1.95 9.78
CA VAL A 58 11.04 3.05 9.10
C VAL A 58 11.33 3.04 7.61
N SER A 59 12.60 2.87 7.24
CA SER A 59 13.05 2.81 5.85
C SER A 59 12.44 1.62 5.10
N ASP A 60 12.40 0.43 5.72
CA ASP A 60 11.77 -0.76 5.17
C ASP A 60 10.26 -0.54 4.93
N ALA A 61 9.57 0.09 5.89
CA ALA A 61 8.16 0.43 5.73
C ALA A 61 7.93 1.43 4.57
N PHE A 62 8.83 2.41 4.40
CA PHE A 62 8.78 3.35 3.29
C PHE A 62 8.99 2.64 1.93
N VAL A 63 9.93 1.70 1.84
CA VAL A 63 10.14 0.89 0.61
C VAL A 63 8.88 0.12 0.24
N LEU A 64 8.18 -0.48 1.22
CA LEU A 64 6.91 -1.17 0.97
C LEU A 64 5.83 -0.22 0.46
N VAL A 65 5.72 0.99 1.02
CA VAL A 65 4.79 2.03 0.53
C VAL A 65 5.12 2.40 -0.92
N GLY A 66 6.39 2.63 -1.25
CA GLY A 66 6.83 2.95 -2.62
C GLY A 66 6.53 1.83 -3.63
N MET A 67 6.82 0.58 -3.25
CA MET A 67 6.51 -0.60 -4.07
C MET A 67 5.00 -0.71 -4.33
N GLN A 68 4.18 -0.58 -3.27
CA GLN A 68 2.73 -0.66 -3.39
C GLN A 68 2.14 0.54 -4.15
N PHE A 69 2.74 1.72 -4.02
CA PHE A 69 2.36 2.88 -4.82
C PHE A 69 2.55 2.60 -6.31
N ASN A 70 3.70 2.06 -6.71
CA ASN A 70 3.94 1.67 -8.11
C ASN A 70 2.97 0.59 -8.61
N ALA A 71 2.64 -0.39 -7.76
CA ALA A 71 1.61 -1.39 -8.07
C ALA A 71 0.22 -0.74 -8.28
N THR A 72 -0.12 0.27 -7.47
CA THR A 72 -1.36 1.04 -7.58
C THR A 72 -1.39 1.85 -8.87
N VAL A 73 -0.30 2.54 -9.21
CA VAL A 73 -0.15 3.25 -10.50
C VAL A 73 -0.36 2.28 -11.66
N THR A 74 0.31 1.14 -11.65
CA THR A 74 0.19 0.10 -12.69
C THR A 74 -1.25 -0.40 -12.83
N ALA A 75 -1.97 -0.58 -11.71
CA ALA A 75 -3.37 -1.00 -11.72
C ALA A 75 -4.27 0.07 -12.39
N PHE A 76 -4.12 1.35 -12.05
CA PHE A 76 -4.88 2.43 -12.69
C PHE A 76 -4.54 2.61 -14.18
N THR A 77 -3.28 2.50 -14.57
CA THR A 77 -2.85 2.65 -15.97
C THR A 77 -3.47 1.61 -16.89
N ARG A 78 -3.79 0.40 -16.41
CA ARG A 78 -4.52 -0.62 -17.18
C ARG A 78 -5.94 -0.21 -17.57
N HIS A 79 -6.52 0.74 -16.84
CA HIS A 79 -7.83 1.33 -17.13
C HIS A 79 -7.70 2.69 -17.84
N HIS A 80 -6.52 3.01 -18.39
CA HIS A 80 -6.22 4.29 -19.05
C HIS A 80 -6.43 5.51 -18.15
N ILE A 81 -6.24 5.35 -16.84
CA ILE A 81 -6.35 6.44 -15.88
C ILE A 81 -4.96 7.02 -15.65
N ASP A 82 -4.83 8.31 -15.95
CA ASP A 82 -3.60 9.06 -15.72
C ASP A 82 -3.32 9.18 -14.21
N MET A 83 -2.07 8.94 -13.83
CA MET A 83 -1.56 8.99 -12.45
C MET A 83 -0.43 10.03 -12.28
N SER A 84 -0.12 10.79 -13.33
CA SER A 84 1.02 11.71 -13.40
C SER A 84 1.02 12.75 -12.27
N ASP A 85 -0.16 13.20 -11.85
CA ASP A 85 -0.36 14.15 -10.75
C ASP A 85 0.05 13.61 -9.36
N LEU A 86 0.21 12.29 -9.23
CA LEU A 86 0.57 11.63 -7.97
C LEU A 86 2.02 11.12 -7.94
N LEU A 87 2.74 11.13 -9.08
CA LEU A 87 4.08 10.56 -9.16
C LEU A 87 5.12 11.26 -8.27
N SER A 88 4.87 12.52 -7.88
CA SER A 88 5.76 13.24 -6.94
C SER A 88 5.62 12.78 -5.49
N ILE A 89 4.53 12.11 -5.13
CA ILE A 89 4.19 11.80 -3.73
C ILE A 89 5.25 10.95 -3.02
N PRO A 90 5.79 9.86 -3.62
CA PRO A 90 6.84 9.08 -2.97
C PRO A 90 8.11 9.89 -2.70
N ASP A 91 8.47 10.80 -3.61
CA ASP A 91 9.64 11.66 -3.47
C ASP A 91 9.43 12.74 -2.40
N ASP A 92 8.25 13.39 -2.40
CA ASP A 92 7.85 14.33 -1.36
C ASP A 92 7.91 13.67 0.03
N LEU A 93 7.44 12.41 0.14
CA LEU A 93 7.49 11.64 1.38
C LEU A 93 8.93 11.30 1.79
N ARG A 94 9.76 10.87 0.84
CA ARG A 94 11.20 10.58 1.05
C ARG A 94 11.91 11.78 1.66
N VAL A 95 11.75 12.98 1.07
CA VAL A 95 12.40 14.20 1.56
C VAL A 95 11.99 14.54 3.00
N VAL A 96 10.72 14.31 3.36
CA VAL A 96 10.24 14.54 4.73
C VAL A 96 10.83 13.50 5.70
N LEU A 97 10.87 12.23 5.29
CA LEU A 97 11.42 11.14 6.11
C LEU A 97 12.93 11.29 6.32
N GLU A 98 13.70 11.61 5.28
CA GLU A 98 15.15 11.80 5.38
C GLU A 98 15.51 12.89 6.38
N LYS A 99 14.76 14.00 6.39
CA LYS A 99 14.95 15.08 7.36
C LYS A 99 14.56 14.66 8.78
N CYS A 100 13.47 13.91 8.92
CA CYS A 100 13.01 13.43 10.22
C CYS A 100 13.97 12.42 10.83
N LEU A 101 14.46 11.46 10.03
CA LEU A 101 15.33 10.37 10.48
C LEU A 101 16.78 10.82 10.69
N GLY A 102 17.19 11.93 10.06
CA GLY A 102 18.49 12.55 10.32
C GLY A 102 18.59 13.29 11.68
N GLU A 103 17.49 13.41 12.42
CA GLU A 103 17.46 13.99 13.77
C GLU A 103 17.44 12.90 14.86
N GLU A 104 17.80 13.28 16.09
CA GLU A 104 17.71 12.35 17.24
C GLU A 104 16.25 11.92 17.47
N PRO A 105 15.98 10.61 17.56
CA PRO A 105 14.62 10.12 17.74
C PRO A 105 13.98 10.72 19.00
N SER A 106 12.86 11.44 18.83
CA SER A 106 12.09 11.93 19.97
C SER A 106 10.65 12.26 19.56
N PRO A 107 9.69 12.25 20.51
CA PRO A 107 8.30 12.63 20.21
C PRO A 107 8.18 14.08 19.73
N ARG A 108 9.11 14.95 20.14
CA ARG A 108 9.18 16.36 19.73
C ARG A 108 9.56 16.48 18.25
N VAL A 109 10.60 15.75 17.82
CA VAL A 109 11.01 15.69 16.40
C VAL A 109 9.86 15.17 15.56
N LEU A 110 9.25 14.05 15.94
CA LEU A 110 8.11 13.49 15.20
C LEU A 110 6.94 14.49 15.10
N SER A 111 6.62 15.19 16.20
CA SER A 111 5.56 16.21 16.20
C SER A 111 5.85 17.37 15.25
N HIS A 112 7.13 17.74 15.07
CA HIS A 112 7.54 18.77 14.12
C HIS A 112 7.33 18.33 12.66
N TYR A 113 7.58 17.07 12.33
CA TYR A 113 7.42 16.53 10.97
C TYR A 113 6.01 16.01 10.66
N THR A 114 5.21 15.70 11.68
CA THR A 114 3.83 15.17 11.55
C THR A 114 2.95 16.00 10.61
N PRO A 115 2.91 17.36 10.68
CA PRO A 115 2.13 18.16 9.74
C PRO A 115 2.54 17.93 8.28
N LYS A 116 3.84 17.83 7.98
CA LYS A 116 4.37 17.62 6.63
C LYS A 116 4.00 16.24 6.11
N VAL A 117 4.17 15.20 6.94
CA VAL A 117 3.73 13.84 6.60
C VAL A 117 2.23 13.83 6.29
N ARG A 118 1.40 14.42 7.17
CA ARG A 118 -0.06 14.51 6.97
C ARG A 118 -0.42 15.22 5.66
N THR A 119 0.30 16.28 5.27
CA THR A 119 0.07 16.96 3.99
C THR A 119 0.33 16.04 2.80
N VAL A 120 1.45 15.31 2.79
CA VAL A 120 1.78 14.36 1.70
C VAL A 120 0.74 13.24 1.62
N LEU A 121 0.36 12.68 2.77
CA LEU A 121 -0.67 11.64 2.83
C LEU A 121 -2.04 12.15 2.39
N TYR A 122 -2.42 13.37 2.77
CA TYR A 122 -3.66 13.98 2.34
C TYR A 122 -3.71 14.17 0.81
N ARG A 123 -2.61 14.62 0.20
CA ARG A 123 -2.51 14.72 -1.27
C ARG A 123 -2.66 13.35 -1.94
N LEU A 124 -2.06 12.31 -1.38
CA LEU A 124 -2.25 10.93 -1.85
C LEU A 124 -3.73 10.53 -1.80
N LEU A 125 -4.38 10.70 -0.65
CA LEU A 125 -5.79 10.34 -0.45
C LEU A 125 -6.72 11.08 -1.40
N GLN A 126 -6.55 12.40 -1.52
CA GLN A 126 -7.34 13.20 -2.45
C GLN A 126 -7.10 12.78 -3.90
N GLY A 127 -5.85 12.51 -4.26
CA GLY A 127 -5.46 11.98 -5.56
C GLY A 127 -6.22 10.71 -5.89
N LEU A 128 -6.07 9.69 -5.04
CA LEU A 128 -6.73 8.39 -5.21
C LEU A 128 -8.25 8.54 -5.26
N GLN A 129 -8.84 9.39 -4.42
CA GLN A 129 -10.28 9.68 -4.43
C GLN A 129 -10.74 10.24 -5.78
N ARG A 130 -9.99 11.20 -6.36
CA ARG A 130 -10.29 11.76 -7.69
C ARG A 130 -10.20 10.72 -8.81
N LYS A 131 -9.38 9.66 -8.64
CA LYS A 131 -9.28 8.56 -9.60
C LYS A 131 -10.41 7.52 -9.48
N GLN A 132 -11.20 7.53 -8.40
CA GLN A 132 -12.28 6.55 -8.23
C GLN A 132 -13.40 6.73 -9.26
N ALA A 133 -13.89 7.96 -9.47
CA ALA A 133 -14.95 8.22 -10.43
C ALA A 133 -14.60 7.77 -11.88
N PRO A 134 -13.43 8.12 -12.46
CA PRO A 134 -13.06 7.63 -13.78
C PRO A 134 -12.82 6.11 -13.80
N TYR A 135 -12.32 5.51 -12.72
CA TYR A 135 -12.21 4.05 -12.58
C TYR A 135 -13.56 3.36 -12.69
N TRP A 136 -14.56 3.78 -11.91
CA TRP A 136 -15.89 3.17 -11.96
C TRP A 136 -16.54 3.35 -13.33
N LYS A 137 -16.35 4.50 -13.99
CA LYS A 137 -16.80 4.70 -15.38
C LYS A 137 -16.14 3.73 -16.36
N ALA A 138 -14.83 3.49 -16.24
CA ALA A 138 -14.11 2.55 -17.11
C ALA A 138 -14.55 1.10 -16.90
N VAL A 139 -14.77 0.70 -15.64
CA VAL A 139 -15.23 -0.65 -15.29
C VAL A 139 -16.70 -0.87 -15.68
N GLU A 140 -17.57 0.12 -15.46
CA GLU A 140 -18.99 0.03 -15.82
C GLU A 140 -19.21 0.10 -17.34
N GLY A 141 -18.44 0.92 -18.05
CA GLY A 141 -18.42 0.95 -19.52
C GLY A 141 -17.93 -0.36 -20.15
N SER A 142 -17.08 -1.11 -19.44
CA SER A 142 -16.65 -2.47 -19.85
C SER A 142 -17.74 -3.54 -19.62
N ARG A 143 -18.80 -3.22 -18.84
CA ARG A 143 -19.90 -4.14 -18.51
C ARG A 143 -21.06 -4.09 -19.52
N TRP A 144 -21.01 -3.23 -20.54
CA TRP A 144 -22.04 -3.14 -21.59
C TRP A 144 -21.49 -3.57 -22.96
N VAL A 145 -21.32 -4.87 -23.14
CA VAL A 145 -21.37 -5.49 -24.47
C VAL A 145 -22.78 -6.05 -24.62
N VAL A 146 -23.71 -5.23 -25.10
CA VAL A 146 -24.92 -5.77 -25.74
C VAL A 146 -24.46 -6.42 -27.05
N PRO A 147 -24.59 -7.74 -27.24
CA PRO A 147 -24.52 -8.28 -28.58
C PRO A 147 -25.64 -7.62 -29.38
N ALA A 148 -25.30 -7.14 -30.57
CA ALA A 148 -26.24 -6.55 -31.50
C ALA A 148 -27.45 -7.46 -31.63
N VAL A 149 -28.62 -6.95 -31.24
CA VAL A 149 -29.91 -7.54 -31.55
C VAL A 149 -30.15 -7.39 -33.06
N ASP A 150 -29.43 -8.16 -33.85
CA ASP A 150 -29.70 -8.42 -35.28
C ASP A 150 -30.43 -9.76 -35.45
N GLU A 151 -31.25 -10.14 -34.47
CA GLU A 151 -32.02 -11.39 -34.51
C GLU A 151 -33.51 -11.12 -34.27
N TYR A 152 -34.06 -10.16 -35.02
CA TYR A 152 -35.52 -10.03 -35.20
C TYR A 152 -35.96 -10.02 -36.67
N ALA A 153 -35.03 -10.16 -37.62
CA ALA A 153 -35.33 -10.22 -39.06
C ALA A 153 -35.64 -11.64 -39.58
N ARG A 154 -35.73 -12.67 -38.71
CA ARG A 154 -35.82 -14.08 -39.14
C ARG A 154 -37.14 -14.82 -38.88
N TYR A 155 -38.17 -14.17 -38.39
CA TYR A 155 -39.50 -14.75 -38.32
C TYR A 155 -40.54 -13.85 -38.99
N ARG A 156 -40.32 -13.69 -40.31
CA ARG A 156 -41.37 -13.38 -41.27
C ARG A 156 -41.89 -14.69 -41.86
#